data_AF-A0A2W5Y1F6-F1
#
_entry.id   AF-A0A2W5Y1F6-F1
#
_cell.length_a   1.000
_cell.length_b   1.000
_cell.length_c   1.000
_cell.angle_alpha   90.00
_cell.angle_beta   90.00
_cell.angle_gamma   90.00
#
_symmetry.space_group_name_H-M   'P 1'
#
loop_
_entity.id
_entity.type
_entity.pdbx_description
1 polymer ?
#
loop_
_entity_poly.entity_id
_entity_poly.type
_entity_poly.pdbx_seq_one_letter_code
_entity_poly.pdbx_strand_id
1 'polypeptide(L)'
;MLVGLLIGEGHFGGDGRQPQVTLRMHVRHEALFHWLERVVPGSRLYGPYDHGGRHYYQWMVRGRVLVEQLLPLLEERLDAGLDGYAAERLEGMLARYAEPISRARARAAAIRRAAG
;
A
#
# COMPACT_ATOMS: atom_id res chain seq x y z
N MET A 1 5.77 -6.18 -11.51
CA MET A 1 4.48 -5.65 -12.00
C MET A 1 3.78 -4.77 -10.96
N LEU A 2 3.48 -5.26 -9.75
CA LEU A 2 2.81 -4.45 -8.71
C LEU A 2 3.57 -3.15 -8.34
N VAL A 3 4.88 -3.24 -8.09
CA VAL A 3 5.69 -2.06 -7.71
C VAL A 3 5.65 -0.97 -8.78
N GLY A 4 5.84 -1.33 -10.06
CA GLY A 4 5.73 -0.38 -11.18
C GLY A 4 4.36 0.30 -11.27
N LEU A 5 3.28 -0.42 -11.01
CA LEU A 5 1.93 0.16 -10.95
C LEU A 5 1.82 1.18 -9.80
N LEU A 6 2.39 0.88 -8.62
CA LEU A 6 2.36 1.78 -7.47
C LEU A 6 3.28 2.98 -7.61
N ILE A 7 4.36 2.86 -8.39
CA ILE A 7 5.19 4.01 -8.77
C ILE A 7 4.37 4.99 -9.62
N GLY A 8 3.62 4.48 -10.62
CA GLY A 8 2.85 5.34 -11.53
C GLY A 8 1.56 5.90 -10.93
N GLU A 9 0.79 5.08 -10.21
CA GLU A 9 -0.60 5.39 -9.82
C GLU A 9 -0.85 5.30 -8.29
N GLY A 10 0.18 4.93 -7.54
CA GLY A 10 0.10 4.76 -6.09
C GLY A 10 0.29 6.08 -5.34
N HIS A 11 -0.27 6.12 -4.14
CA HIS A 11 -0.05 7.19 -3.18
C HIS A 11 0.40 6.61 -1.86
N PHE A 12 1.57 7.06 -1.40
CA PHE A 12 2.19 6.71 -0.12
C PHE A 12 1.86 7.78 0.92
N GLY A 13 1.21 7.40 2.02
CA GLY A 13 0.76 8.35 3.05
C GLY A 13 0.10 7.68 4.25
N GLY A 14 -0.98 8.27 4.75
CA GLY A 14 -1.70 7.76 5.92
C GLY A 14 -2.84 8.69 6.33
N ASP A 15 -3.65 8.24 7.28
CA ASP A 15 -4.81 8.96 7.81
C ASP A 15 -4.47 9.83 9.05
N GLY A 16 -3.18 10.08 9.29
CA GLY A 16 -2.67 10.76 10.48
C GLY A 16 -2.51 9.85 11.69
N ARG A 17 -3.02 8.61 11.65
CA ARG A 17 -2.84 7.60 12.72
C ARG A 17 -2.01 6.39 12.26
N GLN A 18 -2.22 5.94 11.03
CA GLN A 18 -1.54 4.77 10.48
C GLN A 18 -1.10 4.99 9.03
N PRO A 19 -0.06 4.29 8.57
CA PRO A 19 0.38 4.35 7.19
C PRO A 19 -0.61 3.62 6.28
N GLN A 20 -0.74 4.13 5.05
CA GLN A 20 -1.50 3.50 3.98
C GLN A 20 -0.87 3.76 2.61
N VAL A 21 -1.02 2.77 1.73
CA VAL A 21 -0.82 2.93 0.30
C VAL A 21 -2.18 2.85 -0.37
N THR A 22 -2.51 3.81 -1.22
CA THR A 22 -3.77 3.83 -1.98
C THR A 22 -3.51 3.94 -3.47
N LEU A 23 -4.38 3.33 -4.28
CA LEU A 23 -4.39 3.47 -5.73
C LEU A 23 -5.83 3.75 -6.18
N ARG A 24 -6.01 4.74 -7.06
CA ARG A 24 -7.33 5.15 -7.56
C ARG A 24 -7.30 5.17 -9.08
N MET A 25 -8.24 4.47 -9.71
CA MET A 25 -8.36 4.44 -11.17
C MET A 25 -9.83 4.38 -11.59
N HIS A 26 -10.10 4.79 -12.82
CA HIS A 26 -11.44 4.74 -13.41
C HIS A 26 -12.03 3.32 -13.33
N VAL A 27 -13.36 3.20 -13.15
CA VAL A 27 -14.04 1.89 -12.97
C VAL A 27 -13.80 0.87 -14.09
N ARG A 28 -13.40 1.34 -15.28
CA ARG A 28 -13.04 0.48 -16.43
C ARG A 28 -11.88 -0.50 -16.13
N HIS A 29 -11.15 -0.26 -15.04
CA HIS A 29 -10.06 -1.10 -14.57
C HIS A 29 -10.48 -2.08 -13.46
N GLU A 30 -11.77 -2.38 -13.31
CA GLU A 30 -12.31 -3.30 -12.29
C GLU A 30 -11.54 -4.62 -12.15
N ALA A 31 -11.25 -5.29 -13.27
CA ALA A 31 -10.51 -6.55 -13.26
C ALA A 31 -9.10 -6.42 -12.63
N LEU A 32 -8.44 -5.27 -12.80
CA LEU A 32 -7.16 -4.98 -12.16
C LEU A 32 -7.31 -4.87 -10.65
N PHE A 33 -8.39 -4.25 -10.17
CA PHE A 33 -8.66 -4.13 -8.74
C PHE A 33 -8.95 -5.48 -8.07
N HIS A 34 -9.72 -6.35 -8.72
CA HIS A 34 -9.89 -7.71 -8.23
C HIS A 34 -8.59 -8.52 -8.28
N TRP A 35 -7.71 -8.26 -9.24
CA TRP A 35 -6.36 -8.83 -9.23
C TRP A 35 -5.54 -8.31 -8.04
N LEU A 36 -5.60 -7.01 -7.72
CA LEU A 36 -4.91 -6.42 -6.57
C LEU A 36 -5.37 -7.05 -5.24
N GLU A 37 -6.67 -7.31 -5.06
CA GLU A 37 -7.19 -7.99 -3.87
C GLU A 37 -6.64 -9.42 -3.72
N ARG A 38 -6.40 -10.11 -4.84
CA ARG A 38 -5.78 -11.46 -4.83
C ARG A 38 -4.28 -11.40 -4.55
N VAL A 39 -3.57 -10.42 -5.09
CA VAL A 39 -2.12 -10.28 -4.92
C VAL A 39 -1.74 -9.77 -3.54
N VAL A 40 -2.59 -8.94 -2.92
CA VAL A 40 -2.39 -8.47 -1.54
C VAL A 40 -3.62 -8.84 -0.70
N PRO A 41 -3.74 -10.11 -0.25
CA PRO A 41 -4.86 -10.56 0.56
C PRO A 41 -5.04 -9.72 1.83
N GLY A 42 -6.26 -9.24 2.05
CA GLY A 42 -6.61 -8.38 3.19
C GLY A 42 -6.48 -6.87 2.91
N SER A 43 -6.05 -6.49 1.71
CA SER A 43 -6.28 -5.14 1.16
C SER A 43 -7.78 -4.87 1.00
N ARG A 44 -8.15 -3.61 0.77
CA ARG A 44 -9.55 -3.19 0.64
C ARG A 44 -9.78 -2.49 -0.68
N LEU A 45 -10.78 -2.94 -1.43
CA LEU A 45 -11.37 -2.23 -2.55
C LEU A 45 -12.59 -1.43 -2.08
N TYR A 46 -12.65 -0.18 -2.49
CA TYR A 46 -13.72 0.75 -2.21
C TYR A 46 -14.29 1.34 -3.50
N GLY A 47 -15.57 1.69 -3.46
CA GLY A 47 -16.32 2.21 -4.59
C GLY A 47 -17.26 1.16 -5.21
N PRO A 48 -17.74 1.39 -6.44
CA PRO A 48 -17.37 2.53 -7.27
C PRO A 48 -17.86 3.86 -6.65
N TYR A 49 -17.07 4.92 -6.82
CA TYR A 49 -17.39 6.26 -6.38
C TYR A 49 -17.68 7.16 -7.57
N ASP A 50 -18.69 8.01 -7.44
CA ASP A 50 -18.96 9.12 -8.35
C ASP A 50 -18.70 10.44 -7.62
N HIS A 51 -17.70 11.20 -8.07
CA HIS A 51 -17.37 12.50 -7.48
C HIS A 51 -16.72 13.44 -8.49
N GLY A 52 -17.32 14.61 -8.70
CA GLY A 52 -16.76 15.67 -9.55
C GLY A 52 -16.57 15.24 -11.00
N GLY A 53 -17.49 14.43 -11.54
CA GLY A 53 -17.42 13.87 -12.89
C GLY A 53 -16.40 12.74 -13.05
N ARG A 54 -15.85 12.21 -11.95
CA ARG A 54 -14.95 11.05 -11.95
C ARG A 54 -15.66 9.84 -11.38
N HIS A 55 -15.66 8.76 -12.15
CA HIS A 55 -16.16 7.47 -11.72
C HIS A 55 -14.98 6.50 -11.50
N TYR A 56 -14.70 6.14 -10.25
CA TYR A 56 -13.46 5.43 -9.91
C TYR A 56 -13.61 4.41 -8.77
N TYR A 57 -12.70 3.45 -8.76
CA TYR A 57 -12.43 2.58 -7.63
C TYR A 57 -11.23 3.11 -6.84
N GLN A 58 -11.19 2.81 -5.54
CA GLN A 58 -10.04 3.06 -4.67
C GLN A 58 -9.62 1.77 -3.98
N TRP A 59 -8.39 1.34 -4.23
CA TRP A 59 -7.75 0.28 -3.49
C TRP A 59 -6.84 0.82 -2.40
N MET A 60 -6.81 0.14 -1.26
CA MET A 60 -6.08 0.58 -0.08
C MET A 60 -5.42 -0.61 0.63
N VAL A 61 -4.16 -0.42 0.99
CA VAL A 61 -3.42 -1.32 1.89
C VAL A 61 -2.95 -0.51 3.08
N ARG A 62 -3.29 -0.95 4.29
CA ARG A 62 -2.95 -0.25 5.53
C ARG A 62 -2.69 -1.20 6.68
N GLY A 63 -2.18 -0.64 7.78
CA GLY A 63 -1.98 -1.36 9.03
C GLY A 63 -1.12 -2.62 8.84
N ARG A 64 -1.55 -3.74 9.43
CA ARG A 64 -0.81 -5.00 9.41
C ARG A 64 -0.53 -5.51 8.00
N VAL A 65 -1.52 -5.46 7.11
CA VAL A 65 -1.39 -5.96 5.73
C VAL A 65 -0.32 -5.17 4.96
N LEU A 66 -0.30 -3.84 5.16
CA LEU A 66 0.74 -2.99 4.55
C LEU A 66 2.13 -3.44 5.01
N VAL A 67 2.31 -3.60 6.32
CA VAL A 67 3.62 -3.90 6.90
C VAL A 67 4.11 -5.32 6.60
N GLU A 68 3.20 -6.30 6.61
CA GLU A 68 3.57 -7.71 6.44
C GLU A 68 3.68 -8.13 4.98
N GLN A 69 2.90 -7.54 4.07
CA GLN A 69 2.82 -8.01 2.69
C GLN A 69 3.39 -7.02 1.68
N LEU A 70 3.07 -5.73 1.81
CA LEU A 70 3.38 -4.76 0.76
C LEU A 70 4.72 -4.05 0.97
N LEU A 71 5.02 -3.62 2.20
CA LEU A 71 6.29 -2.95 2.49
C LEU A 71 7.52 -3.78 2.12
N PRO A 72 7.60 -5.10 2.40
CA PRO A 72 8.77 -5.88 2.01
C PRO A 72 9.05 -5.84 0.51
N LEU A 73 8.00 -5.84 -0.33
CA LEU A 73 8.13 -5.75 -1.78
C LEU A 73 8.56 -4.35 -2.24
N LEU A 74 8.08 -3.31 -1.58
CA LEU A 74 8.46 -1.93 -1.88
C LEU A 74 9.89 -1.64 -1.44
N GLU A 75 10.28 -2.02 -0.22
CA GLU A 75 11.62 -1.82 0.33
C GLU A 75 12.69 -2.63 -0.44
N GLU A 76 12.32 -3.77 -1.04
CA GLU A 76 13.23 -4.55 -1.89
C GLU A 76 13.41 -3.95 -3.29
N ARG A 77 12.40 -3.26 -3.84
CA ARG A 77 12.34 -2.96 -5.29
C ARG A 77 12.26 -1.48 -5.64
N LEU A 78 11.86 -0.62 -4.71
CA LEU A 78 11.71 0.81 -4.92
C LEU A 78 12.85 1.55 -4.21
N ASP A 79 13.82 1.97 -5.01
CA ASP A 79 14.91 2.85 -4.60
C ASP A 79 15.02 4.05 -5.54
N ALA A 80 15.90 4.99 -5.18
CA ALA A 80 16.10 6.21 -5.95
C ALA A 80 16.69 5.99 -7.37
N GLY A 81 17.32 4.83 -7.60
CA GLY A 81 17.82 4.44 -8.93
C GLY A 81 16.70 4.00 -9.86
N LEU A 82 15.62 3.41 -9.33
CA LEU A 82 14.43 3.06 -10.10
C LEU A 82 13.50 4.27 -10.32
N ASP A 83 13.11 4.96 -9.23
CA ASP A 83 12.27 6.16 -9.28
C ASP A 83 12.46 7.00 -8.02
N GLY A 84 13.22 8.11 -8.14
CA GLY A 84 13.54 8.99 -7.02
C GLY A 84 12.32 9.63 -6.36
N TYR A 85 11.30 9.99 -7.14
CA TYR A 85 10.11 10.63 -6.62
C TYR A 85 9.29 9.66 -5.75
N ALA A 86 8.99 8.47 -6.27
CA ALA A 86 8.25 7.46 -5.53
C ALA A 86 9.03 6.97 -4.31
N ALA A 87 10.36 6.82 -4.41
CA ALA A 87 11.22 6.46 -3.29
C ALA A 87 11.13 7.50 -2.16
N GLU A 88 11.27 8.80 -2.46
CA GLU A 88 11.14 9.88 -1.46
C GLU A 88 9.74 9.86 -0.79
N ARG A 89 8.68 9.61 -1.56
CA ARG A 89 7.31 9.51 -1.03
C ARG A 89 7.16 8.30 -0.10
N LEU A 90 7.75 7.15 -0.44
CA LEU A 90 7.79 5.97 0.42
C LEU A 90 8.56 6.27 1.70
N GLU A 91 9.78 6.79 1.60
CA GLU A 91 10.63 7.15 2.74
C GLU A 91 9.94 8.15 3.68
N GLY A 92 9.31 9.18 3.12
CA GLY A 92 8.53 10.15 3.90
C GLY A 92 7.37 9.52 4.66
N MET A 93 6.67 8.54 4.06
CA MET A 93 5.64 7.76 4.75
C MET A 93 6.25 6.90 5.86
N LEU A 94 7.35 6.19 5.59
CA LEU A 94 8.03 5.32 6.56
C LEU A 94 8.52 6.13 7.76
N ALA A 95 9.14 7.29 7.54
CA ALA A 95 9.60 8.18 8.60
C ALA A 95 8.43 8.72 9.42
N ARG A 96 7.38 9.23 8.76
CA ARG A 96 6.19 9.79 9.43
C ARG A 96 5.46 8.77 10.31
N TYR A 97 5.45 7.50 9.92
CA TYR A 97 4.72 6.43 10.60
C TYR A 97 5.62 5.34 11.21
N ALA A 98 6.88 5.70 11.52
CA ALA A 98 7.89 4.75 11.99
C ALA A 98 7.45 3.96 13.23
N GLU A 99 6.77 4.61 14.18
CA GLU A 99 6.33 4.00 15.43
C GLU A 99 5.17 2.99 15.20
N PRO A 100 4.05 3.34 14.53
CA PRO A 100 3.04 2.36 14.11
C PRO A 100 3.61 1.16 13.33
N ILE A 101 4.55 1.41 12.39
CA ILE A 101 5.18 0.36 11.58
C ILE A 101 6.01 -0.57 12.47
N SER A 102 6.82 -0.01 13.35
CA SER A 102 7.65 -0.78 14.29
C SER A 102 6.82 -1.67 15.19
N ARG A 103 5.72 -1.15 15.73
CA ARG A 103 4.77 -1.95 16.53
C ARG A 103 4.15 -3.10 15.72
N ALA A 104 3.74 -2.84 14.49
CA ALA A 104 3.18 -3.87 13.62
C ALA A 104 4.22 -4.96 13.27
N ARG A 105 5.47 -4.58 12.95
CA ARG A 105 6.58 -5.51 12.72
C ARG A 105 6.86 -6.39 13.94
N ALA A 106 6.92 -5.78 15.13
CA ALA A 106 7.15 -6.52 16.38
C ALA A 106 6.04 -7.53 16.65
N ARG A 107 4.78 -7.15 16.46
CA ARG A 107 3.63 -8.06 16.59
C ARG A 107 3.68 -9.21 15.60
N ALA A 108 4.01 -8.93 14.33
CA ALA A 108 4.16 -9.95 13.30
C ALA A 108 5.29 -10.95 13.60
N ALA A 109 6.40 -10.48 14.17
CA ALA A 109 7.51 -11.33 14.61
C ALA A 109 7.10 -12.22 15.79
N ALA A 110 6.37 -11.68 16.78
CA ALA A 110 5.90 -12.46 17.92
C ALA A 110 4.94 -13.59 17.51
N ILE A 111 4.00 -13.33 16.60
CA ILE A 111 3.07 -14.35 16.09
C ILE A 111 3.82 -15.47 15.37
N ARG A 112 4.80 -15.12 14.51
CA ARG A 112 5.61 -16.13 13.79
C ARG A 112 6.41 -17.03 14.74
N ARG A 113 6.95 -16.47 15.83
CA ARG A 113 7.67 -17.24 16.86
C ARG A 113 6.76 -18.17 17.67
N ALA A 114 5.49 -17.80 17.86
CA ALA A 114 4.53 -18.63 18.59
C ALA A 114 3.92 -19.76 17.73
N ALA A 115 4.09 -19.70 16.41
CA ALA A 115 3.54 -20.67 15.45
C ALA A 115 4.56 -21.73 14.98
N GLY A 116 5.82 -21.66 15.45
CA GLY A 116 6.88 -22.63 15.18
C GLY A 116 7.38 -23.25 16.47
#